data_AF-A0A6V7VDE1-F1
#
_entry.id   AF-A0A6V7VDE1-F1
#
_cell.length_a   1.000
_cell.length_b   1.000
_cell.length_c   1.000
_cell.angle_alpha   90.00
_cell.angle_beta   90.00
_cell.angle_gamma   90.00
#
_symmetry.space_group_name_H-M   'P 1'
#
loop_
_entity.id
_entity.type
_entity.pdbx_description
1 polymer ?
#
loop_
_entity_poly.entity_id
_entity_poly.type
_entity_poly.pdbx_seq_one_letter_code
_entity_poly.pdbx_strand_id
1 'polypeptide(L)'
;MDCQVVFTINNYDHHIKCISEDEKYGGANYTAKINKGEVKQDSWVNQVRAAIKFVNDPQLKGLLRKIQGYTNIPRKESKFINFLQNSLNYKNYGLCKKAWEAIKDEAEKIKK
;
A
#
# COMPACT_ATOMS: atom_id res chain seq x y z
N MET A 1 -15.14 22.00 17.25
CA MET A 1 -15.27 21.65 18.68
C MET A 1 -16.74 21.35 18.94
N ASP A 2 -16.98 20.30 19.72
CA ASP A 2 -18.28 19.75 20.15
C ASP A 2 -18.98 18.77 19.20
N CYS A 3 -18.47 17.53 19.12
CA CYS A 3 -19.30 16.39 18.76
C CYS A 3 -19.84 15.77 20.05
N GLN A 4 -21.09 16.11 20.35
CA GLN A 4 -21.88 15.57 21.45
C GLN A 4 -22.25 14.11 21.19
N VAL A 5 -21.36 13.19 21.54
CA VAL A 5 -21.72 11.77 21.58
C VAL A 5 -21.19 11.19 22.88
N VAL A 6 -22.12 10.75 23.73
CA VAL A 6 -21.82 10.07 24.99
C VAL A 6 -21.29 8.67 24.66
N PHE A 7 -20.02 8.44 25.00
CA PHE A 7 -19.36 7.17 24.81
C PHE A 7 -19.63 6.25 26.01
N THR A 8 -20.19 5.06 25.76
CA THR A 8 -20.25 3.97 26.75
C THR A 8 -19.04 3.05 26.57
N ILE A 9 -18.57 2.45 27.66
CA ILE A 9 -17.25 1.81 27.81
C ILE A 9 -17.01 0.55 26.93
N ASN A 10 -17.98 0.17 26.10
CA ASN A 10 -18.10 -1.20 25.57
C ASN A 10 -17.96 -1.33 24.03
N ASN A 11 -17.63 -0.27 23.30
CA ASN A 11 -17.50 -0.32 21.82
C ASN A 11 -16.18 0.26 21.28
N TYR A 12 -15.08 0.12 22.03
CA TYR A 12 -13.77 0.69 21.67
C TYR A 12 -13.05 -0.06 20.54
N ASP A 13 -13.50 -1.25 20.17
CA ASP A 13 -12.75 -2.11 19.25
C ASP A 13 -12.97 -1.79 17.76
N HIS A 14 -13.97 -0.96 17.43
CA HIS A 14 -14.44 -0.78 16.04
C HIS A 14 -14.24 0.62 15.45
N HIS A 15 -13.16 1.33 15.78
CA HIS A 15 -12.84 2.62 15.14
C HIS A 15 -11.34 2.84 14.91
N ILE A 16 -10.78 2.22 13.86
CA ILE A 16 -9.50 2.65 13.23
C ILE A 16 -9.75 3.11 11.79
N LYS A 17 -10.77 3.93 11.58
CA LYS A 17 -10.86 4.78 10.40
C LYS A 17 -11.27 6.18 10.84
N CYS A 18 -10.27 7.05 11.02
CA CYS A 18 -10.50 8.48 10.94
C CYS A 18 -11.08 8.77 9.55
N ILE A 19 -12.36 9.11 9.53
CA ILE A 19 -13.01 9.74 8.40
C ILE A 19 -12.53 11.20 8.44
N SER A 20 -11.59 11.57 7.57
CA SER A 20 -11.18 12.96 7.45
C SER A 20 -12.33 13.78 6.84
N GLU A 21 -12.54 14.94 7.44
CA GLU A 21 -13.59 15.96 7.27
C GLU A 21 -13.81 16.59 5.86
N ASP A 22 -13.55 15.90 4.74
CA ASP A 22 -13.70 16.51 3.40
C ASP A 22 -14.98 16.07 2.62
N GLU A 23 -15.73 15.07 3.11
CA GLU A 23 -16.87 14.50 2.37
C GLU A 23 -18.25 15.06 2.77
N LYS A 24 -18.33 16.13 3.56
CA LYS A 24 -19.62 16.69 4.02
C LYS A 24 -20.25 17.74 3.08
N TYR A 25 -19.51 18.32 2.13
CA TYR A 25 -20.00 19.48 1.33
C TYR A 25 -19.80 19.38 -0.20
N GLY A 26 -19.70 18.18 -0.77
CA GLY A 26 -19.68 18.00 -2.23
C GLY A 26 -21.10 17.89 -2.81
N GLY A 27 -21.73 19.01 -3.16
CA GLY A 27 -23.06 19.09 -3.78
C GLY A 27 -23.23 18.27 -5.07
N ALA A 28 -24.48 18.14 -5.51
CA ALA A 28 -25.06 17.24 -6.51
C ALA A 28 -24.51 17.29 -7.97
N ASN A 29 -23.19 17.28 -8.15
CA ASN A 29 -22.50 17.08 -9.43
C ASN A 29 -21.28 16.15 -9.24
N TYR A 30 -21.51 14.93 -8.74
CA TYR A 30 -20.47 13.90 -8.61
C TYR A 30 -20.16 13.31 -9.98
N THR A 31 -19.31 14.00 -10.74
CA THR A 31 -18.55 13.36 -11.82
C THR A 31 -17.52 12.47 -11.14
N ALA A 32 -17.63 11.15 -11.30
CA ALA A 32 -16.68 10.17 -10.75
C ALA A 32 -15.26 10.56 -11.20
N LYS A 33 -14.56 11.30 -10.35
CA LYS A 33 -13.16 11.66 -10.54
C LYS A 33 -12.40 10.36 -10.44
N ILE A 34 -12.02 9.79 -11.58
CA ILE A 34 -11.02 8.74 -11.61
C ILE A 34 -9.79 9.32 -10.94
N ASN A 35 -9.57 8.95 -9.68
CA ASN A 35 -8.45 9.41 -8.90
C ASN A 35 -7.20 8.82 -9.56
N LYS A 36 -6.50 9.65 -10.34
CA LYS A 36 -5.24 9.29 -11.00
C LYS A 36 -4.21 8.70 -10.01
N GLY A 37 -4.36 8.99 -8.71
CA GLY A 37 -3.60 8.37 -7.63
C GLY A 37 -3.92 6.89 -7.42
N GLU A 38 -5.20 6.51 -7.40
CA GLU A 38 -5.64 5.13 -7.24
C GLU A 38 -5.22 4.26 -8.43
N VAL A 39 -5.37 4.76 -9.66
CA VAL A 39 -4.93 4.06 -10.88
C VAL A 39 -3.43 3.76 -10.85
N LYS A 40 -2.61 4.74 -10.40
CA LYS A 40 -1.16 4.55 -10.25
C LYS A 40 -0.80 3.57 -9.14
N GLN A 41 -1.62 3.49 -8.09
CA GLN A 41 -1.41 2.58 -6.98
C GLN A 41 -1.78 1.14 -7.37
N ASP A 42 -2.90 0.96 -8.07
CA ASP A 42 -3.33 -0.35 -8.59
C ASP A 42 -2.29 -0.95 -9.54
N SER A 43 -1.76 -0.12 -10.46
CA SER A 43 -0.67 -0.52 -11.35
C SER A 43 0.57 -1.00 -10.59
N TRP A 44 0.97 -0.29 -9.52
CA TRP A 44 2.11 -0.69 -8.69
C TRP A 44 1.86 -2.02 -7.96
N VAL A 45 0.68 -2.22 -7.40
CA VAL A 45 0.32 -3.50 -6.75
C VAL A 45 0.32 -4.64 -7.77
N ASN A 46 -0.14 -4.39 -9.00
CA ASN A 46 -0.08 -5.37 -10.08
C ASN A 46 1.36 -5.72 -10.48
N GLN A 47 2.28 -4.76 -10.49
CA GLN A 47 3.71 -5.01 -10.71
C GLN A 47 4.30 -5.88 -9.59
N VAL A 48 3.93 -5.65 -8.33
CA VAL A 48 4.35 -6.51 -7.20
C VAL A 48 3.84 -7.94 -7.40
N ARG A 49 2.58 -8.11 -7.82
CA ARG A 49 2.00 -9.43 -8.13
C ARG A 49 2.72 -10.12 -9.28
N ALA A 50 3.09 -9.37 -10.30
CA ALA A 50 3.84 -9.89 -11.44
C ALA A 50 5.24 -10.33 -11.01
N ALA A 51 5.96 -9.49 -10.26
CA ALA A 51 7.28 -9.81 -9.70
C ALA A 51 7.28 -11.12 -8.89
N ILE A 52 6.23 -11.43 -8.11
CA ILE A 52 6.09 -12.71 -7.39
C ILE A 52 6.13 -13.93 -8.31
N LYS A 53 5.61 -13.81 -9.54
CA LYS A 53 5.58 -14.90 -10.53
C LYS A 53 6.96 -15.14 -11.14
N PHE A 54 7.72 -14.07 -11.41
CA PHE A 54 9.02 -14.15 -12.08
C PHE A 54 10.21 -14.35 -11.13
N VAL A 55 10.04 -14.04 -9.85
CA VAL A 55 11.08 -14.29 -8.84
C VAL A 55 11.20 -15.79 -8.56
N ASN A 56 12.41 -16.32 -8.82
CA ASN A 56 12.79 -17.70 -8.52
C ASN A 56 13.25 -17.91 -7.07
N ASP A 57 13.72 -16.84 -6.40
CA ASP A 57 14.21 -16.92 -5.03
C ASP A 57 13.05 -17.13 -4.03
N PRO A 58 13.01 -18.23 -3.26
CA PRO A 58 11.90 -18.54 -2.37
C PRO A 58 11.72 -17.52 -1.23
N GLN A 59 12.83 -16.97 -0.71
CA GLN A 59 12.78 -15.99 0.39
C GLN A 59 12.22 -14.67 -0.10
N LEU A 60 12.65 -14.24 -1.29
CA LEU A 60 12.18 -13.05 -1.97
C LEU A 60 10.71 -13.18 -2.36
N LYS A 61 10.29 -14.33 -2.87
CA LYS A 61 8.89 -14.62 -3.20
C LYS A 61 8.00 -14.59 -1.97
N GLY A 62 8.47 -15.12 -0.84
CA GLY A 62 7.77 -15.05 0.44
C GLY A 62 7.61 -13.61 0.94
N LEU A 63 8.66 -12.79 0.81
CA LEU A 63 8.61 -11.36 1.14
C LEU A 63 7.60 -10.62 0.25
N LEU A 64 7.68 -10.77 -1.07
CA LEU A 64 6.78 -10.12 -2.01
C LEU A 64 5.31 -10.53 -1.80
N ARG A 65 5.03 -11.79 -1.44
CA ARG A 65 3.67 -12.24 -1.09
C ARG A 65 3.12 -11.53 0.14
N LYS A 66 3.95 -11.27 1.16
CA LYS A 66 3.54 -10.48 2.33
C LYS A 66 3.20 -9.05 1.91
N ILE A 67 4.03 -8.45 1.07
CA ILE A 67 3.84 -7.08 0.56
C ILE A 67 2.57 -6.97 -0.31
N GLN A 68 2.24 -8.00 -1.10
CA GLN A 68 1.03 -8.03 -1.95
C GLN A 68 -0.27 -7.82 -1.14
N GLY A 69 -0.30 -8.19 0.15
CA GLY A 69 -1.46 -7.97 1.01
C GLY A 69 -1.74 -6.50 1.35
N TYR A 70 -0.80 -5.60 1.06
CA TYR A 70 -0.93 -4.18 1.34
C TYR A 70 -1.37 -3.42 0.07
N THR A 71 -2.36 -2.55 0.20
CA THR A 71 -2.83 -1.68 -0.88
C THR A 71 -2.00 -0.39 -0.98
N ASN A 72 -1.42 0.06 0.12
CA ASN A 72 -0.63 1.30 0.21
C ASN A 72 0.90 1.05 0.23
N ILE A 73 1.39 0.26 -0.72
CA ILE A 73 2.82 -0.04 -0.83
C ILE A 73 3.58 1.22 -1.27
N PRO A 74 4.67 1.62 -0.58
CA PRO A 74 5.47 2.77 -0.99
C PRO A 74 6.12 2.58 -2.36
N ARG A 75 6.05 3.62 -3.21
CA ARG A 75 6.62 3.66 -4.57
C ARG A 75 7.98 4.36 -4.65
N LYS A 76 8.65 4.56 -3.52
CA LYS A 76 10.01 5.11 -3.46
C LYS A 76 10.89 4.12 -2.71
N GLU A 77 12.09 3.84 -3.23
CA GLU A 77 13.01 2.84 -2.68
C GLU A 77 13.23 2.99 -1.17
N SER A 78 13.69 4.16 -0.71
CA SER A 78 13.98 4.37 0.71
C SER A 78 12.74 4.20 1.60
N LYS A 79 11.57 4.63 1.12
CA LYS A 79 10.30 4.48 1.86
C LYS A 79 9.82 3.03 1.86
N PHE A 80 10.06 2.31 0.77
CA PHE A 80 9.76 0.90 0.65
C PHE A 80 10.63 0.08 1.59
N ILE A 81 11.94 0.30 1.60
CA ILE A 81 12.86 -0.38 2.53
C ILE A 81 12.47 -0.09 3.97
N ASN A 82 12.19 1.17 4.32
CA ASN A 82 11.71 1.52 5.65
C ASN A 82 10.40 0.83 6.00
N PHE A 83 9.47 0.70 5.05
CA PHE A 83 8.22 -0.05 5.24
C PHE A 83 8.50 -1.54 5.49
N LEU A 84 9.42 -2.17 4.76
CA LEU A 84 9.79 -3.57 5.02
C LEU A 84 10.45 -3.76 6.39
N GLN A 85 11.32 -2.82 6.79
CA GLN A 85 12.02 -2.87 8.07
C GLN A 85 11.09 -2.61 9.26
N ASN A 86 10.20 -1.61 9.17
CA ASN A 86 9.33 -1.22 10.28
C ASN A 86 8.04 -2.03 10.30
N SER A 87 7.35 -2.17 9.17
CA SER A 87 6.02 -2.80 9.11
C SER A 87 6.07 -4.31 8.98
N LEU A 88 7.09 -4.86 8.31
CA LEU A 88 7.26 -6.32 8.15
C LEU A 88 8.39 -6.91 9.00
N ASN A 89 9.09 -6.08 9.78
CA ASN A 89 10.23 -6.47 10.62
C ASN A 89 11.33 -7.23 9.85
N TYR A 90 11.53 -6.92 8.57
CA TYR A 90 12.59 -7.50 7.75
C TYR A 90 13.91 -6.73 7.96
N LYS A 91 14.80 -7.29 8.76
CA LYS A 91 16.10 -6.68 9.07
C LYS A 91 17.13 -6.79 7.94
N ASN A 92 16.92 -7.72 6.99
CA ASN A 92 17.86 -7.93 5.89
C ASN A 92 17.67 -6.87 4.79
N TYR A 93 18.48 -5.81 4.87
CA TYR A 93 18.49 -4.72 3.88
C TYR A 93 18.77 -5.22 2.46
N GLY A 94 19.69 -6.18 2.30
CA GLY A 94 20.03 -6.74 0.98
C GLY A 94 18.85 -7.42 0.31
N LEU A 95 18.05 -8.17 1.09
CA LEU A 95 16.82 -8.80 0.58
C LEU A 95 15.75 -7.75 0.24
N CYS A 96 15.61 -6.71 1.06
CA CYS A 96 14.68 -5.60 0.82
C CYS A 96 15.01 -4.87 -0.48
N LYS A 97 16.30 -4.61 -0.73
CA LYS A 97 16.77 -3.98 -1.95
C LYS A 97 16.52 -4.88 -3.17
N LYS A 98 16.85 -6.18 -3.08
CA LYS A 98 16.54 -7.15 -4.15
C LYS A 98 15.05 -7.20 -4.47
N ALA A 99 14.18 -7.09 -3.45
CA ALA A 99 12.72 -7.07 -3.64
C ALA A 99 12.29 -5.84 -4.44
N TRP A 100 12.84 -4.68 -4.09
CA TRP A 100 12.60 -3.44 -4.81
C TRP A 100 13.07 -3.52 -6.26
N GLU A 101 14.30 -4.02 -6.50
CA GLU A 101 14.87 -4.19 -7.84
C GLU A 101 14.02 -5.14 -8.69
N ALA A 102 13.54 -6.25 -8.12
CA ALA A 102 12.67 -7.20 -8.84
C ALA A 102 11.33 -6.58 -9.27
N ILE A 103 10.71 -5.75 -8.40
CA ILE A 103 9.47 -5.05 -8.77
C ILE A 103 9.74 -3.98 -9.83
N LYS A 104 10.85 -3.26 -9.71
CA LYS A 104 11.23 -2.20 -10.66
C LYS A 104 11.53 -2.77 -12.05
N ASP A 105 12.31 -3.85 -12.13
CA ASP A 105 12.63 -4.53 -13.40
C ASP A 105 11.35 -4.95 -14.13
N GLU A 106 10.40 -5.50 -13.37
CA GLU A 106 9.10 -5.90 -13.92
C GLU A 106 8.22 -4.70 -14.33
N ALA A 107 8.26 -3.62 -13.54
CA ALA A 107 7.59 -2.37 -13.89
C ALA A 107 8.13 -1.77 -15.21
N GLU A 108 9.45 -1.89 -15.45
CA GLU A 108 10.07 -1.44 -16.69
C GLU A 108 9.69 -2.33 -17.88
N LYS A 109 9.57 -3.65 -17.69
CA LYS A 109 9.09 -4.59 -18.73
C LYS A 109 7.65 -4.34 -19.14
N ILE A 110 6.75 -4.07 -18.19
CA ILE A 110 5.32 -3.80 -18.47
C ILE A 110 5.12 -2.46 -19.21
N LYS A 111 6.07 -1.52 -19.08
CA LYS A 111 6.00 -0.21 -19.74
C LYS A 111 6.51 -0.25 -21.19
N LYS A 112 7.22 -1.31 -21.59
CA LYS A 112 7.86 -1.47 -22.89
C LYS A 112 6.94 -2.21 -23.85
#